data_AF-A0ABD2P996-F1
#
_entry.id   AF-A0ABD2P996-F1
#
_cell.length_a   1.000
_cell.length_b   1.000
_cell.length_c   1.000
_cell.angle_alpha   90.00
_cell.angle_beta   90.00
_cell.angle_gamma   90.00
#
_symmetry.space_group_name_H-M   'P 1'
#
loop_
_entity.id
_entity.type
_entity.pdbx_description
1 polymer ?
#
loop_
_entity_poly.entity_id
_entity_poly.type
_entity_poly.pdbx_seq_one_letter_code
_entity_poly.pdbx_strand_id
1 'polypeptide(L)'
;MDNNFHIQILFTAESIFNLGLFNRNNTRHWAQDNTRLLIEGAYQERPFIFDRPLNGERYLSFLRERIEEFLEDIPLIGERNIIFQQDGAPADNSRAVVEHLNQRF
;
A
#
# COMPACT_ATOMS: atom_id res chain seq x y z
N MET A 1 -0.75 -6.75 26.06
CA MET A 1 -0.97 -6.29 24.68
C MET A 1 -0.05 -7.11 23.80
N ASP A 2 -0.54 -7.58 22.66
CA ASP A 2 0.31 -8.33 21.74
C ASP A 2 1.37 -7.38 21.17
N ASN A 3 2.64 -7.62 21.49
CA ASN A 3 3.72 -6.75 21.09
C ASN A 3 3.94 -6.75 19.56
N ASN A 4 3.24 -7.61 18.81
CA ASN A 4 3.40 -7.76 17.37
C ASN A 4 2.31 -7.08 16.52
N PHE A 5 1.40 -6.32 17.12
CA PHE A 5 0.33 -5.64 16.36
C PHE A 5 0.85 -4.73 15.25
N HIS A 6 1.93 -4.00 15.52
CA HIS A 6 2.49 -3.02 14.58
C HIS A 6 3.10 -3.63 13.32
N ILE A 7 3.49 -4.91 13.35
CA ILE A 7 4.02 -5.65 12.18
C ILE A 7 2.94 -6.43 11.42
N GLN A 8 1.67 -6.32 11.84
CA GLN A 8 0.53 -6.88 11.13
C GLN A 8 -0.18 -5.86 10.24
N ILE A 9 0.08 -4.55 10.41
CA ILE A 9 -0.61 -3.50 9.66
C ILE A 9 0.08 -3.27 8.32
N LEU A 10 -0.69 -3.46 7.24
CA LEU A 10 -0.30 -3.05 5.90
C LEU A 10 -0.97 -1.72 5.57
N PHE A 11 -0.16 -0.66 5.45
CA PHE A 11 -0.63 0.66 5.03
C PHE A 11 -0.58 0.78 3.51
N THR A 12 -1.68 1.23 2.91
CA THR A 12 -1.73 1.61 1.49
C THR A 12 -2.25 3.05 1.34
N ALA A 13 -1.80 3.73 0.28
CA ALA A 13 -2.25 5.07 -0.05
C ALA A 13 -2.04 5.36 -1.53
N GLU A 14 -2.96 6.13 -2.12
CA GLU A 14 -2.86 6.64 -3.48
C GLU A 14 -2.13 7.98 -3.52
N SER A 15 -1.45 8.25 -4.64
CA SER A 15 -0.90 9.58 -4.91
C SER A 15 -0.89 9.86 -6.40
N ILE A 16 -1.17 11.12 -6.76
CA ILE A 16 -1.09 11.61 -8.13
C ILE A 16 0.23 12.35 -8.30
N PHE A 17 1.05 11.92 -9.26
CA PHE A 17 2.30 12.58 -9.62
C PHE A 17 2.08 13.46 -10.87
N ASN A 18 2.14 14.79 -10.70
CA ASN A 18 2.09 15.73 -11.82
C ASN A 18 3.51 16.21 -12.16
N LEU A 19 3.87 16.20 -13.46
CA LEU A 19 5.19 16.50 -14.06
C LEU A 19 5.76 17.93 -13.81
N GLY A 20 5.38 18.66 -12.78
CA GLY A 20 5.89 20.03 -12.60
C GLY A 20 5.60 20.77 -11.29
N LEU A 21 4.81 20.21 -10.38
CA LEU A 21 4.64 20.76 -9.03
C LEU A 21 4.90 19.63 -8.04
N PHE A 22 6.16 19.45 -7.68
CA PHE A 22 6.53 18.61 -6.55
C PHE A 22 5.89 19.20 -5.30
N ASN A 23 4.83 18.55 -4.80
CA ASN A 23 4.36 18.85 -3.47
C ASN A 23 5.51 18.53 -2.50
N ARG A 24 6.06 19.55 -1.81
CA ARG A 24 7.14 19.37 -0.83
C ARG A 24 6.79 18.33 0.24
N ASN A 25 5.50 18.17 0.58
CA ASN A 25 5.04 17.16 1.54
C ASN A 25 4.99 15.73 0.96
N ASN A 26 4.88 15.59 -0.37
CA ASN A 26 4.84 14.28 -1.06
C ASN A 26 6.17 13.92 -1.74
N THR A 27 7.20 14.75 -1.57
CA THR A 27 8.55 14.45 -2.08
C THR A 27 9.28 13.56 -1.07
N ARG A 28 8.82 12.30 -0.91
CA ARG A 28 9.65 11.26 -0.32
C ARG A 28 10.61 10.77 -1.40
N HIS A 29 11.89 11.05 -1.24
CA HIS A 29 12.92 10.46 -2.07
C HIS A 29 12.87 8.94 -1.90
N TRP A 30 12.45 8.24 -2.95
CA TRP A 30 12.57 6.79 -3.07
C TRP A 30 14.05 6.47 -3.24
N ALA A 31 14.75 6.27 -2.13
CA ALA A 31 16.08 5.68 -2.15
C ALA A 31 15.90 4.16 -2.01
N GLN A 32 16.51 3.41 -2.93
CA GLN A 32 16.55 1.95 -2.88
C GLN A 32 17.14 1.47 -1.53
N ASP A 33 18.04 2.27 -0.95
CA ASP A 33 18.48 2.16 0.43
C ASP A 33 18.15 3.46 1.18
N ASN A 34 17.04 3.48 1.93
CA ASN A 34 16.72 4.62 2.80
C ASN A 34 17.20 4.38 4.24
N THR A 35 18.50 4.63 4.47
CA THR A 35 19.16 4.44 5.78
C THR A 35 18.55 5.25 6.93
N ARG A 36 17.69 6.26 6.64
CA ARG A 36 17.04 7.12 7.63
C ARG A 36 15.57 6.77 7.91
N LEU A 37 14.94 5.95 7.05
CA LEU A 37 13.58 5.42 7.26
C LEU A 37 13.59 3.98 7.81
N LEU A 38 14.76 3.35 7.94
CA LEU A 38 14.97 2.16 8.75
C LEU A 38 14.82 2.49 10.24
N ILE A 39 13.60 2.81 10.67
CA ILE A 39 13.17 2.32 11.97
C ILE A 39 13.05 0.81 11.74
N GLU A 40 13.82 0.00 12.47
CA GLU A 40 13.70 -1.46 12.47
C GLU A 40 12.23 -1.85 12.70
N GLY A 41 11.43 -1.99 11.64
CA GLY A 41 9.98 -2.21 11.74
C GLY A 41 9.13 -1.62 10.61
N ALA A 42 9.53 -0.53 9.95
CA ALA A 42 8.78 0.05 8.83
C ALA A 42 9.43 -0.28 7.49
N TYR A 43 8.82 -1.19 6.72
CA TYR A 43 9.22 -1.55 5.37
C TYR A 43 8.28 -0.90 4.34
N GLN A 44 8.81 -0.37 3.24
CA GLN A 44 8.02 0.34 2.22
C GLN A 44 8.40 -0.14 0.83
N GLU A 45 7.44 -0.72 0.12
CA GLU A 45 7.59 -1.10 -1.27
C GLU A 45 7.51 0.09 -2.23
N ARG A 46 8.09 -0.07 -3.43
CA ARG A 46 8.00 0.94 -4.50
C ARG A 46 6.53 1.15 -4.92
N PRO A 47 6.12 2.32 -5.44
CA PRO A 47 4.75 2.51 -5.92
C PRO A 47 4.42 1.68 -7.15
N PHE A 48 3.20 1.15 -7.21
CA PHE A 48 2.60 0.72 -8.46
C PHE A 48 2.12 1.94 -9.28
N ILE A 49 2.46 1.99 -10.57
CA ILE A 49 2.10 3.11 -11.44
C ILE A 49 0.91 2.69 -12.32
N PHE A 50 -0.21 3.39 -12.15
CA PHE A 50 -1.38 3.25 -13.01
C PHE A 50 -1.24 4.13 -14.26
N ASP A 51 -1.65 3.61 -15.42
CA ASP A 51 -1.64 4.31 -16.71
C ASP A 51 -2.76 5.36 -16.82
N ARG A 52 -3.75 5.31 -15.92
CA ARG A 52 -4.95 6.15 -15.87
C ARG A 52 -5.32 6.49 -14.43
N PRO A 53 -6.17 7.51 -14.20
CA PRO A 53 -6.69 7.81 -12.88
C PRO A 53 -7.30 6.56 -12.22
N LEU A 54 -7.00 6.37 -10.94
CA LEU A 54 -7.50 5.24 -10.17
C LEU A 54 -9.02 5.35 -10.01
N ASN A 55 -9.69 4.20 -10.13
CA ASN A 55 -11.08 4.01 -9.76
C ASN A 55 -11.20 2.64 -9.09
N GLY A 56 -12.38 2.32 -8.54
CA GLY A 56 -12.57 1.06 -7.81
C GLY A 56 -12.31 -0.20 -8.65
N GLU A 57 -12.61 -0.18 -9.94
CA GLU A 57 -12.38 -1.31 -10.85
C GLU A 57 -10.88 -1.57 -11.06
N ARG A 58 -10.11 -0.53 -11.40
CA ARG A 58 -8.65 -0.64 -11.57
C ARG A 58 -7.96 -1.02 -10.28
N TYR A 59 -8.43 -0.48 -9.16
CA TYR A 59 -7.89 -0.82 -7.86
C TYR A 59 -8.16 -2.30 -7.52
N LEU A 60 -9.38 -2.78 -7.78
CA LEU A 60 -9.72 -4.19 -7.61
C LEU A 60 -8.88 -5.11 -8.50
N SER A 61 -8.64 -4.76 -9.76
CA SER A 61 -7.74 -5.51 -10.65
C SER A 61 -6.33 -5.58 -10.09
N PHE A 62 -5.79 -4.45 -9.60
CA PHE A 62 -4.49 -4.44 -8.93
C PHE A 62 -4.46 -5.38 -7.71
N LEU A 63 -5.47 -5.30 -6.83
CA LEU A 63 -5.55 -6.16 -5.65
C LEU A 63 -5.62 -7.64 -6.00
N ARG A 64 -6.26 -8.01 -7.11
CA ARG A 64 -6.41 -9.42 -7.51
C ARG A 64 -5.19 -9.99 -8.22
N GLU A 65 -4.53 -9.16 -9.01
CA GLU A 65 -3.55 -9.64 -9.99
C GLU A 65 -2.11 -9.36 -9.55
N ARG A 66 -1.89 -8.30 -8.77
CA ARG A 66 -0.54 -7.75 -8.54
C ARG A 66 -0.17 -7.64 -7.06
N ILE A 67 -1.12 -7.59 -6.13
CA ILE A 67 -0.79 -7.33 -4.72
C ILE A 67 0.17 -8.37 -4.14
N GLU A 68 0.04 -9.65 -4.52
CA GLU A 68 0.88 -10.72 -3.98
C GLU A 68 2.36 -10.50 -4.32
N GLU A 69 2.66 -9.99 -5.53
CA GLU A 69 4.03 -9.64 -5.93
C GLU A 69 4.65 -8.60 -4.97
N PHE A 70 3.83 -7.70 -4.42
CA PHE A 70 4.29 -6.69 -3.46
C PHE A 70 4.39 -7.27 -2.05
N LEU A 71 3.55 -8.23 -1.68
CA LEU A 71 3.57 -8.83 -0.35
C LEU A 71 4.77 -9.79 -0.17
N GLU A 72 5.19 -10.48 -1.25
CA GLU A 72 6.35 -11.38 -1.24
C GLU A 72 7.65 -10.66 -0.85
N ASP A 73 7.80 -9.42 -1.29
CA ASP A 73 9.00 -8.62 -1.01
C ASP A 73 9.01 -8.00 0.40
N ILE A 74 7.89 -8.07 1.15
CA ILE A 74 7.79 -7.50 2.51
C ILE A 74 8.23 -8.53 3.56
N PRO A 75 9.44 -8.43 4.15
CA PRO A 75 10.03 -9.52 4.94
C PRO A 75 9.29 -9.83 6.25
N LEU A 76 8.45 -8.90 6.71
CA LEU A 76 7.78 -8.95 8.02
C LEU A 76 6.30 -9.33 7.94
N ILE A 77 5.71 -9.41 6.74
CA ILE A 77 4.27 -9.60 6.53
C ILE A 77 3.86 -11.08 6.35
N GLY A 78 4.79 -11.99 6.06
CA GLY A 78 4.47 -13.40 5.77
C GLY A 78 3.55 -14.08 6.81
N GLU A 79 2.68 -15.02 6.36
CA GLU A 79 1.67 -15.85 7.07
C GLU A 79 0.85 -15.22 8.23
N ARG A 80 1.03 -13.94 8.53
CA ARG A 80 0.36 -13.25 9.63
C ARG A 80 -1.04 -12.82 9.19
N ASN A 81 -1.95 -12.69 10.15
CA ASN A 81 -3.22 -12.01 9.94
C ASN A 81 -2.92 -10.53 9.63
N ILE A 82 -2.98 -10.15 8.37
CA ILE A 82 -2.70 -8.79 7.90
C ILE A 82 -3.91 -7.92 8.22
N ILE A 83 -3.66 -6.75 8.82
CA ILE A 83 -4.64 -5.70 9.00
C ILE A 83 -4.43 -4.69 7.87
N PHE A 84 -5.32 -4.70 6.89
CA PHE A 84 -5.25 -3.81 5.74
C PHE A 84 -5.79 -2.42 6.10
N GLN A 85 -4.96 -1.38 6.01
CA GLN A 85 -5.34 0.00 6.34
C GLN A 85 -5.25 0.94 5.12
N GLN A 86 -6.31 1.73 4.92
CA GLN A 86 -6.46 2.72 3.85
C GLN A 86 -7.02 4.05 4.37
N ASP A 87 -7.04 5.08 3.52
CA ASP A 87 -7.56 6.42 3.86
C ASP A 87 -9.08 6.59 3.60
N GLY A 88 -9.70 5.65 2.88
CA GLY A 88 -11.14 5.65 2.59
C GLY A 88 -11.53 6.41 1.32
N ALA A 89 -10.60 6.60 0.37
CA ALA A 89 -10.88 7.21 -0.91
C ALA A 89 -11.99 6.49 -1.70
N PRO A 90 -12.64 7.15 -2.68
CA PRO A 90 -13.74 6.54 -3.44
C PRO A 90 -13.37 5.23 -4.18
N ALA A 91 -12.11 5.04 -4.58
CA ALA A 91 -11.66 3.80 -5.20
C ALA A 91 -11.64 2.63 -4.19
N ASP A 92 -11.09 2.90 -3.00
CA ASP A 92 -10.99 1.96 -1.87
C ASP A 92 -12.35 1.54 -1.34
N ASN A 93 -13.26 2.51 -1.20
CA ASN A 93 -14.57 2.27 -0.60
C ASN A 93 -15.62 1.81 -1.62
N SER A 94 -15.19 1.41 -2.82
CA SER A 94 -16.11 0.75 -3.76
C SER A 94 -16.51 -0.61 -3.19
N ARG A 95 -17.80 -0.97 -3.32
CA ARG A 95 -18.34 -2.20 -2.75
C ARG A 95 -17.51 -3.44 -3.12
N ALA A 96 -17.12 -3.54 -4.39
CA ALA A 96 -16.37 -4.68 -4.89
C ALA A 96 -14.95 -4.78 -4.29
N VAL A 97 -14.31 -3.65 -3.99
CA VAL A 97 -13.01 -3.61 -3.30
C VAL A 97 -13.17 -4.04 -1.84
N VAL A 98 -14.14 -3.46 -1.12
CA VAL A 98 -14.40 -3.81 0.29
C VAL A 98 -14.74 -5.29 0.44
N GLU A 99 -15.59 -5.83 -0.42
CA GLU A 99 -15.93 -7.26 -0.44
C GLU A 99 -14.69 -8.13 -0.68
N HIS A 100 -13.79 -7.72 -1.57
CA HIS A 100 -12.57 -8.45 -1.87
C HIS A 100 -11.57 -8.41 -0.70
N LEU A 101 -11.36 -7.25 -0.09
CA LEU A 101 -10.46 -7.09 1.06
C LEU A 101 -10.94 -7.94 2.25
N ASN A 102 -12.23 -7.89 2.59
CA ASN A 102 -12.81 -8.72 3.67
C ASN A 102 -12.74 -10.23 3.43
N GLN A 103 -12.62 -10.65 2.17
CA GLN A 103 -12.44 -12.07 1.83
C GLN A 103 -10.99 -12.52 1.89
N ARG A 104 -10.03 -11.60 1.69
CA ARG A 104 -8.60 -11.90 1.53
C ARG A 104 -7.78 -11.65 2.79
N PHE A 105 -8.15 -10.66 3.61
CA PHE A 105 -7.44 -10.20 4.80
C PHE A 105 -8.38 -10.17 6.01
#